data_AF-A0A7W6HXA4-F1
#
_entry.id   AF-A0A7W6HXA4-F1
#
_cell.length_a   1.000
_cell.length_b   1.000
_cell.length_c   1.000
_cell.angle_alpha   90.00
_cell.angle_beta   90.00
_cell.angle_gamma   90.00
#
_symmetry.space_group_name_H-M   'P 1'
#
loop_
_entity.id
_entity.type
_entity.pdbx_description
1 polymer ?
#
loop_
_entity_poly.entity_id
_entity_poly.type
_entity_poly.pdbx_seq_one_letter_code
_entity_poly.pdbx_strand_id
1 'polypeptide(L)'
;MQKTGEDKNYIYFMDHFQDTPVQVIQDKKTMEIFFNADDVVRILGFGSSFKEFLGTDEGLDYINEYKKDHPGVDMFGDDGMIRQVTKD
;
A
#
# COMPACT_ATOMS: atom_id res chain seq x y z
N MET A 1 -9.56 -8.27 9.37
CA MET A 1 -8.56 -9.05 8.60
C MET A 1 -8.91 -10.54 8.47
N GLN A 2 -9.01 -11.04 7.23
CA GLN A 2 -9.18 -12.46 6.87
C GLN A 2 -8.00 -12.93 6.00
N LYS A 3 -7.38 -14.08 6.29
CA LYS A 3 -6.33 -14.65 5.42
C LYS A 3 -6.92 -15.11 4.08
N THR A 4 -6.33 -14.68 2.98
CA THR A 4 -6.80 -14.98 1.60
C THR A 4 -5.81 -15.83 0.80
N GLY A 5 -4.56 -15.91 1.23
CA GLY A 5 -3.56 -16.76 0.59
C GLY A 5 -2.19 -16.62 1.22
N GLU A 6 -1.22 -17.31 0.65
CA GLU A 6 0.19 -17.18 0.98
C GLU A 6 1.05 -17.69 -0.17
N ASP A 7 2.28 -17.19 -0.27
CA ASP A 7 3.32 -17.73 -1.15
C ASP A 7 4.61 -18.00 -0.33
N LYS A 8 5.76 -18.13 -1.01
CA LYS A 8 7.05 -18.36 -0.38
C LYS A 8 7.47 -17.25 0.59
N ASN A 9 7.18 -16.00 0.24
CA ASN A 9 7.67 -14.80 0.94
C ASN A 9 6.58 -14.13 1.77
N TYR A 10 5.31 -14.23 1.36
CA TYR A 10 4.22 -13.41 1.91
C TYR A 10 3.02 -14.21 2.39
N ILE A 11 2.32 -13.65 3.38
CA ILE A 11 0.95 -14.03 3.75
C ILE A 11 0.03 -12.89 3.33
N TYR A 12 -1.04 -13.23 2.62
CA TYR A 12 -2.02 -12.28 2.14
C TYR A 12 -3.27 -12.31 3.01
N PHE A 13 -3.72 -11.11 3.38
CA PHE A 13 -4.97 -10.88 4.08
C PHE A 13 -5.82 -9.89 3.29
N MET A 14 -7.13 -9.96 3.53
CA MET A 14 -8.09 -8.94 3.12
C MET A 14 -8.66 -8.28 4.38
N ASP A 15 -8.71 -6.96 4.38
CA ASP A 15 -9.49 -6.19 5.33
C ASP A 15 -10.40 -5.20 4.60
N HIS A 16 -11.19 -4.45 5.35
CA HIS A 16 -12.03 -3.39 4.78
C HIS A 16 -11.82 -2.08 5.53
N PHE A 17 -11.65 -1.00 4.78
CA PHE A 17 -11.67 0.36 5.29
C PHE A 17 -12.85 1.09 4.66
N GLN A 18 -13.81 1.54 5.47
CA GLN A 18 -15.05 2.19 4.99
C GLN A 18 -15.73 1.39 3.86
N ASP A 19 -15.96 0.10 4.10
CA ASP A 19 -16.53 -0.86 3.14
C ASP A 19 -15.72 -1.08 1.84
N THR A 20 -14.56 -0.45 1.70
CA THR A 20 -13.64 -0.66 0.57
C THR A 20 -12.59 -1.72 0.94
N PRO A 21 -12.44 -2.79 0.13
CA PRO A 21 -11.46 -3.83 0.42
C PRO A 21 -10.03 -3.30 0.32
N VAL A 22 -9.18 -3.73 1.26
CA VAL A 22 -7.74 -3.45 1.26
C VAL A 22 -6.96 -4.74 1.50
N GLN A 23 -6.06 -5.05 0.57
CA GLN A 23 -5.12 -6.14 0.74
C GLN A 23 -4.01 -5.73 1.70
N VAL A 24 -3.87 -6.54 2.73
CA VAL A 24 -2.81 -6.42 3.72
C VAL A 24 -1.85 -7.59 3.51
N ILE A 25 -0.57 -7.30 3.50
CA ILE A 25 0.49 -8.26 3.16
C ILE A 25 1.45 -8.32 4.34
N GLN A 26 1.79 -9.54 4.75
CA GLN A 26 2.79 -9.77 5.78
C GLN A 26 4.01 -10.48 5.19
N ASP A 27 5.19 -9.91 5.38
CA ASP A 27 6.46 -10.55 5.06
C ASP A 27 6.74 -11.68 6.08
N LYS A 28 6.97 -12.90 5.61
CA LYS A 28 7.20 -14.07 6.47
C LYS A 28 8.56 -14.06 7.17
N LYS A 29 9.53 -13.34 6.64
CA LYS A 29 10.90 -13.25 7.16
C LYS A 29 11.01 -12.14 8.21
N THR A 30 10.50 -10.96 7.92
CA THR A 30 10.61 -9.78 8.79
C THR A 30 9.42 -9.64 9.72
N MET A 31 8.31 -10.31 9.42
CA MET A 31 7.00 -10.15 10.08
C MET A 31 6.37 -8.77 9.88
N GLU A 32 6.95 -7.93 9.02
CA GLU A 32 6.41 -6.61 8.68
C GLU A 32 5.07 -6.73 7.97
N ILE A 33 4.18 -5.78 8.26
CA ILE A 33 2.86 -5.66 7.65
C ILE A 33 2.84 -4.39 6.80
N PHE A 34 2.37 -4.51 5.58
CA PHE A 34 2.20 -3.39 4.66
C PHE A 34 0.91 -3.55 3.83
N PHE A 35 0.49 -2.46 3.22
CA PHE A 35 -0.74 -2.40 2.43
C PHE A 35 -0.42 -2.40 0.93
N ASN A 36 -1.29 -3.02 0.15
CA ASN A 36 -1.18 -2.95 -1.29
C ASN A 36 -1.41 -1.51 -1.79
N ALA A 37 -0.48 -1.02 -2.61
CA ALA A 37 -0.51 0.36 -3.07
C ALA A 37 -1.72 0.72 -3.94
N ASP A 38 -2.17 -0.20 -4.81
CA ASP A 38 -3.31 0.04 -5.68
C ASP A 38 -4.62 0.13 -4.88
N ASP A 39 -4.75 -0.67 -3.81
CA ASP A 39 -5.90 -0.58 -2.90
C ASP A 39 -5.93 0.75 -2.16
N VAL A 40 -4.79 1.19 -1.62
CA VAL A 40 -4.73 2.43 -0.84
C VAL A 40 -5.03 3.65 -1.71
N VAL A 41 -4.48 3.76 -2.92
CA VAL A 41 -4.78 4.94 -3.77
C VAL A 41 -6.24 4.97 -4.24
N ARG A 42 -6.89 3.81 -4.39
CA ARG A 42 -8.33 3.74 -4.67
C ARG A 42 -9.14 4.24 -3.48
N ILE A 43 -8.76 3.85 -2.26
CA ILE A 43 -9.39 4.31 -1.03
C ILE A 43 -9.23 5.82 -0.87
N LEU A 44 -8.06 6.36 -1.21
CA LEU A 44 -7.81 7.80 -1.15
C LEU A 44 -8.52 8.59 -2.26
N GLY A 45 -9.09 7.92 -3.26
CA GLY A 45 -9.83 8.56 -4.35
C GLY A 45 -8.95 9.16 -5.45
N PHE A 46 -7.65 8.86 -5.46
CA PHE A 46 -6.70 9.45 -6.42
C PHE A 46 -6.54 8.67 -7.73
N GLY A 47 -7.24 7.54 -7.92
CA GLY A 47 -7.18 6.79 -9.18
C GLY A 47 -7.41 5.30 -9.02
N SER A 48 -7.20 4.56 -10.11
CA SER A 48 -7.46 3.11 -10.15
C SER A 48 -6.22 2.26 -9.86
N SER A 49 -5.02 2.86 -9.96
CA SER A 49 -3.74 2.19 -9.69
C SER A 49 -2.70 3.16 -9.13
N PHE A 50 -1.73 2.61 -8.39
CA PHE A 50 -0.62 3.37 -7.82
C PHE A 50 0.26 3.99 -8.91
N LYS A 51 0.38 3.33 -10.07
CA LYS A 51 1.14 3.86 -11.21
C LYS A 51 0.48 5.12 -11.79
N GLU A 52 -0.85 5.15 -11.90
CA GLU A 52 -1.58 6.34 -12.33
C GLU A 52 -1.42 7.47 -11.31
N PHE A 53 -1.55 7.16 -10.02
CA PHE A 53 -1.35 8.09 -8.92
C PHE A 53 0.03 8.78 -8.97
N LEU A 54 1.11 8.02 -9.20
CA LEU A 54 2.45 8.60 -9.34
C LEU A 54 2.63 9.46 -10.60
N GLY A 55 1.71 9.36 -11.57
CA GLY A 55 1.72 10.13 -12.79
C GLY A 55 0.94 11.44 -12.72
N THR A 56 0.26 11.76 -11.60
CA THR A 56 -0.51 13.00 -11.44
C THR A 56 0.23 14.01 -10.55
N ASP A 57 0.05 15.30 -10.84
CA ASP A 57 0.58 16.38 -9.99
C ASP A 57 0.01 16.27 -8.57
N GLU A 58 -1.29 15.99 -8.45
CA GLU A 58 -1.98 15.81 -7.16
C GLU A 58 -1.39 14.66 -6.33
N GLY A 59 -1.06 13.53 -6.97
CA GLY A 59 -0.46 12.40 -6.26
C GLY A 59 0.95 12.71 -5.76
N LEU A 60 1.74 13.42 -6.57
CA LEU A 60 3.07 13.87 -6.16
C LEU A 60 3.01 14.93 -5.05
N ASP A 61 2.05 15.86 -5.12
CA ASP A 61 1.81 16.86 -4.08
C ASP A 61 1.43 16.19 -2.75
N TYR A 62 0.52 15.21 -2.78
CA TYR A 62 0.16 14.42 -1.59
C TYR A 62 1.38 13.75 -0.95
N ILE A 63 2.24 13.09 -1.74
CA ILE A 63 3.46 12.45 -1.22
C ILE A 63 4.40 13.48 -0.59
N ASN A 64 4.56 14.64 -1.24
CA ASN A 64 5.44 15.71 -0.75
C ASN A 64 4.92 16.33 0.54
N GLU A 65 3.62 16.62 0.63
CA GLU A 65 2.98 17.11 1.85
C GLU A 65 3.11 16.09 2.99
N TYR A 66 2.83 14.82 2.72
CA TYR A 66 2.96 13.77 3.73
C TYR A 66 4.39 13.67 4.27
N LYS A 67 5.40 13.67 3.39
CA LYS A 67 6.83 13.63 3.78
C LYS A 67 7.25 14.83 4.62
N LYS A 68 6.68 16.00 4.35
CA LYS A 68 6.94 17.22 5.12
C LYS A 68 6.37 17.13 6.53
N ASP A 69 5.17 16.56 6.67
CA ASP A 69 4.50 16.42 7.96
C ASP A 69 5.02 15.23 8.79
N HIS A 70 5.57 14.21 8.12
CA HIS A 70 6.08 12.97 8.74
C HIS A 70 7.54 12.70 8.34
N PRO A 71 8.49 13.54 8.78
CA PRO A 71 9.90 13.37 8.42
C PRO A 71 10.43 12.02 8.93
N GLY A 72 11.10 11.27 8.04
CA GLY A 72 11.70 9.97 8.35
C GLY A 72 10.72 8.79 8.30
N VAL A 73 9.47 8.99 7.85
CA VAL A 73 8.52 7.91 7.59
C VAL A 73 8.51 7.60 6.10
N ASP A 74 8.90 6.37 5.75
CA ASP A 74 8.72 5.85 4.40
C ASP A 74 7.29 5.32 4.24
N MET A 75 6.43 6.13 3.64
CA MET A 75 5.04 5.74 3.41
C MET A 75 4.89 4.82 2.20
N PHE A 76 5.64 5.08 1.13
CA PHE A 76 5.53 4.38 -0.16
C PHE A 76 6.88 3.77 -0.58
N GLY A 77 6.84 2.65 -1.30
CA GLY A 77 8.02 1.97 -1.84
C GLY A 77 8.37 0.70 -1.06
N ASP A 78 9.44 0.00 -1.46
CA ASP A 78 9.74 -1.36 -0.98
C ASP A 78 9.99 -1.47 0.53
N ASP A 79 10.45 -0.40 1.17
CA ASP A 79 10.63 -0.32 2.62
C ASP A 79 9.46 0.36 3.33
N GLY A 80 8.49 0.90 2.58
CA GLY A 80 7.42 1.73 3.11
C GLY A 80 6.18 0.98 3.59
N MET A 81 5.23 1.68 4.22
CA MET A 81 3.97 1.04 4.67
C MET A 81 3.03 0.64 3.53
N ILE A 82 3.21 1.21 2.34
CA ILE A 82 2.40 1.01 1.14
C ILE A 82 3.31 0.55 0.00
N ARG A 83 3.11 -0.68 -0.47
CA ARG A 83 4.00 -1.34 -1.43
C ARG A 83 3.24 -1.95 -2.60
N GLN A 84 3.86 -2.00 -3.77
CA GLN A 84 3.39 -2.86 -4.86
C GLN A 84 4.00 -4.24 -4.71
N VAL A 85 3.15 -5.27 -4.64
CA VAL A 85 3.59 -6.67 -4.71
C VAL A 85 2.89 -7.32 -5.88
N THR A 86 3.68 -7.65 -6.89
CA THR A 86 3.26 -8.58 -7.94
C THR A 86 3.33 -9.98 -7.38
N LYS A 87 2.22 -10.72 -7.44
CA LYS A 87 2.24 -12.17 -7.21
C LYS A 87 2.96 -12.81 -8.39
N ASP A 88 4.01 -13.58 -8.10
CA ASP A 88 4.66 -14.44 -9.08
C ASP A 88 3.69 -15.52 -9.60
#